data_AF-A0A212C1T2-F1
#
_entry.id   AF-A0A212C1T2-F1
#
_cell.length_a   1.000
_cell.length_b   1.000
_cell.length_c   1.000
_cell.angle_alpha   90.00
_cell.angle_beta   90.00
_cell.angle_gamma   90.00
#
_symmetry.space_group_name_H-M   'P 1'
#
loop_
_entity.id
_entity.type
_entity.pdbx_description
1 polymer ?
#
loop_
_entity_poly.entity_id
_entity_poly.type
_entity_poly.pdbx_seq_one_letter_code
_entity_poly.pdbx_strand_id
1 'polypeptide(L)'
;MRCREWYGWHFPELGKIISDNLTYCKCLQKVGDRKNYASAQLSELLPEEVEAEVKAAAEISMGTEVSEEDICNILHLCTQVIEISEYRTQLYEYLQNRMMAIAPNVTVMVGELVGARLIAHA
;
A
#
# COMPACT_ATOMS: atom_id res chain seq x y z
N MET A 1 -3.06 -5.23 6.45
CA MET A 1 -4.13 -6.26 6.48
C MET A 1 -5.46 -5.69 6.98
N ARG A 2 -5.51 -4.91 8.07
CA ARG A 2 -6.76 -4.31 8.59
C ARG A 2 -7.54 -3.43 7.60
N CYS A 3 -6.86 -2.63 6.77
CA CYS A 3 -7.52 -1.86 5.69
C CYS A 3 -8.24 -2.76 4.67
N ARG A 4 -7.65 -3.92 4.35
CA ARG A 4 -8.24 -4.88 3.41
C ARG A 4 -9.45 -5.59 3.99
N GLU A 5 -9.42 -5.86 5.29
CA GLU A 5 -10.57 -6.44 5.98
C GLU A 5 -11.72 -5.45 6.05
N TRP A 6 -11.45 -4.18 6.40
CA TRP A 6 -12.47 -3.14 6.48
C TRP A 6 -13.12 -2.85 5.14
N TYR A 7 -12.32 -2.61 4.09
CA TYR A 7 -12.87 -2.36 2.76
C TYR A 7 -13.34 -3.64 2.06
N GLY A 8 -12.89 -4.81 2.51
CA GLY A 8 -13.34 -6.12 2.00
C GLY A 8 -14.83 -6.38 2.23
N TRP A 9 -15.47 -5.74 3.21
CA TRP A 9 -16.92 -5.76 3.35
C TRP A 9 -17.63 -5.07 2.18
N HIS A 10 -17.04 -4.00 1.64
CA HIS A 10 -17.58 -3.22 0.54
C HIS A 10 -17.19 -3.77 -0.84
N PHE A 11 -15.93 -4.20 -0.99
CA PHE A 11 -15.42 -4.74 -2.23
C PHE A 11 -14.40 -5.87 -1.97
N PRO A 12 -14.88 -7.11 -1.71
CA PRO A 12 -14.01 -8.23 -1.33
C PRO A 12 -13.08 -8.70 -2.45
N GLU A 13 -13.50 -8.53 -3.70
CA GLU A 13 -12.76 -9.02 -4.88
C GLU A 13 -11.49 -8.21 -5.15
N LEU A 14 -11.49 -6.92 -4.81
CA LEU A 14 -10.32 -6.05 -4.98
C LEU A 14 -9.10 -6.57 -4.21
N GLY A 15 -9.31 -7.16 -3.03
CA GLY A 15 -8.24 -7.75 -2.23
C GLY A 15 -7.64 -9.03 -2.84
N LYS A 16 -8.35 -9.69 -3.75
CA LYS A 16 -7.87 -10.87 -4.48
C LYS A 16 -7.10 -10.48 -5.75
N ILE A 17 -7.57 -9.44 -6.44
CA ILE A 17 -6.99 -8.97 -7.70
C ILE A 17 -5.66 -8.24 -7.43
N ILE A 18 -5.67 -7.28 -6.51
CA ILE A 18 -4.46 -6.56 -6.14
C ILE A 18 -3.80 -7.36 -5.01
N SER A 19 -2.53 -7.72 -5.12
CA SER A 19 -1.79 -8.42 -4.05
C SER A 19 -1.01 -7.46 -3.16
N ASP A 20 -0.46 -6.39 -3.74
CA ASP A 20 0.32 -5.38 -3.04
C ASP A 20 -0.56 -4.43 -2.19
N ASN A 21 -0.13 -4.19 -0.94
CA ASN A 21 -0.90 -3.39 0.01
C ASN A 21 -0.81 -1.89 -0.28
N LEU A 22 0.33 -1.40 -0.77
CA LEU A 22 0.50 0.03 -1.05
C LEU A 22 -0.31 0.43 -2.27
N THR A 23 -0.22 -0.37 -3.33
CA THR A 23 -1.02 -0.19 -4.54
C THR A 23 -2.51 -0.26 -4.20
N TYR A 24 -2.93 -1.20 -3.34
CA TYR A 24 -4.31 -1.27 -2.85
C TYR A 24 -4.77 0.02 -2.17
N CYS A 25 -3.98 0.55 -1.21
CA CYS A 25 -4.34 1.78 -0.50
C CYS A 25 -4.38 2.99 -1.44
N LYS A 26 -3.45 3.09 -2.40
CA LYS A 26 -3.43 4.16 -3.41
C LYS A 26 -4.64 4.08 -4.35
N CYS A 27 -5.07 2.88 -4.72
CA CYS A 27 -6.27 2.70 -5.54
C CYS A 27 -7.54 3.12 -4.78
N LEU A 28 -7.67 2.71 -3.52
CA LEU A 28 -8.77 3.17 -2.67
C LEU A 28 -8.79 4.69 -2.55
N GLN A 29 -7.63 5.32 -2.34
CA GLN A 29 -7.51 6.77 -2.21
C GLN A 29 -7.99 7.53 -3.47
N LYS A 30 -7.74 6.99 -4.66
CA LYS A 30 -8.17 7.61 -5.93
C LYS A 30 -9.67 7.43 -6.21
N VAL A 31 -10.25 6.29 -5.86
CA VAL A 31 -11.61 5.93 -6.31
C VAL A 31 -12.66 6.09 -5.21
N GLY A 32 -12.34 5.68 -3.99
CA GLY A 32 -13.28 5.65 -2.87
C GLY A 32 -14.33 4.57 -3.02
N ASP A 33 -15.55 4.95 -3.41
CA ASP A 33 -16.71 4.06 -3.53
C ASP A 33 -16.60 3.16 -4.78
N ARG A 34 -17.11 1.93 -4.68
CA ARG A 34 -17.29 1.00 -5.80
C ARG A 34 -17.96 1.64 -7.02
N LYS A 35 -18.94 2.51 -6.82
CA LYS A 35 -19.68 3.18 -7.93
C LYS A 35 -18.76 4.03 -8.82
N ASN A 36 -17.69 4.56 -8.26
CA ASN A 36 -16.76 5.43 -8.98
C ASN A 36 -15.75 4.64 -9.82
N TYR A 37 -15.63 3.31 -9.65
CA TYR A 37 -14.69 2.49 -10.42
C TYR A 37 -15.02 2.46 -11.91
N ALA A 38 -16.29 2.61 -12.30
CA ALA A 38 -16.71 2.66 -13.70
C ALA A 38 -16.12 3.88 -14.45
N SER A 39 -16.04 5.03 -13.76
CA SER A 39 -15.54 6.29 -14.34
C SER A 39 -14.08 6.61 -14.01
N ALA A 40 -13.49 5.93 -13.02
CA ALA A 40 -12.13 6.21 -12.60
C ALA A 40 -11.10 5.66 -13.62
N GLN A 41 -10.06 6.47 -13.88
CA GLN A 41 -8.88 6.06 -14.62
C GLN A 41 -7.79 5.64 -13.64
N LEU A 42 -7.41 4.36 -13.66
CA LEU A 42 -6.44 3.77 -12.73
C LEU A 42 -5.10 3.43 -13.40
N SER A 43 -4.92 3.82 -14.67
CA SER A 43 -3.80 3.41 -15.52
C SER A 43 -2.42 3.88 -15.04
N GLU A 44 -2.36 4.85 -14.11
CA GLU A 44 -1.11 5.28 -13.46
C GLU A 44 -0.67 4.34 -12.32
N LEU A 45 -1.60 3.61 -11.71
CA LEU A 45 -1.37 2.78 -10.53
C LEU A 45 -1.35 1.28 -10.85
N LEU A 46 -2.10 0.88 -11.87
CA LEU A 46 -2.34 -0.52 -12.22
C LEU A 46 -2.11 -0.75 -13.73
N PRO A 47 -1.62 -1.93 -14.13
CA PRO A 47 -1.64 -2.35 -15.52
C PRO A 47 -3.07 -2.41 -16.07
N GLU A 48 -3.22 -2.20 -17.38
CA GLU A 48 -4.52 -2.14 -18.06
C GLU A 48 -5.33 -3.44 -17.92
N GLU A 49 -4.66 -4.61 -17.91
CA GLU A 49 -5.29 -5.91 -17.66
C GLU A 49 -5.95 -5.97 -16.28
N VAL A 50 -5.24 -5.51 -15.25
CA VAL A 50 -5.73 -5.52 -13.86
C VAL A 50 -6.82 -4.47 -13.67
N GLU A 51 -6.70 -3.31 -14.33
CA GLU A 51 -7.76 -2.28 -14.31
C GLU A 51 -9.08 -2.81 -14.90
N ALA A 52 -9.02 -3.53 -16.02
CA ALA A 52 -10.20 -4.14 -16.63
C ALA A 52 -10.84 -5.19 -15.71
N GLU A 53 -10.03 -6.04 -15.07
CA GLU A 53 -10.52 -7.01 -14.09
C GLU A 53 -11.19 -6.34 -12.89
N VAL A 54 -10.60 -5.26 -12.36
CA VAL A 54 -11.18 -4.51 -11.23
C VAL A 54 -12.50 -3.86 -11.62
N LYS A 55 -12.63 -3.31 -12.84
CA LYS A 55 -13.89 -2.72 -13.33
C LYS A 55 -14.98 -3.78 -13.50
N ALA A 56 -14.65 -4.92 -14.10
CA ALA A 56 -15.59 -6.04 -14.24
C ALA A 56 -16.04 -6.58 -12.86
N ALA A 57 -15.10 -6.71 -11.92
CA ALA A 57 -15.38 -7.10 -10.54
C ALA A 57 -16.25 -6.07 -9.82
N ALA A 58 -16.08 -4.77 -10.07
CA ALA A 58 -16.89 -3.74 -9.43
C ALA A 58 -18.38 -3.85 -9.81
N GLU A 59 -18.68 -4.19 -11.07
CA GLU A 59 -20.06 -4.40 -11.56
C GLU A 59 -20.74 -5.62 -10.93
N ILE A 60 -20.00 -6.72 -10.72
CA ILE A 60 -20.54 -8.00 -10.26
C ILE A 60 -20.35 -8.21 -8.75
N SER A 61 -19.64 -7.29 -8.08
CA SER A 61 -19.23 -7.45 -6.68
C SER A 61 -20.40 -7.71 -5.73
N MET A 62 -20.18 -8.70 -4.87
CA MET A 62 -21.08 -9.15 -3.80
C MET A 62 -20.95 -8.35 -2.51
N GLY A 63 -20.15 -7.27 -2.49
CA GLY A 63 -19.94 -6.46 -1.30
C GLY A 63 -21.17 -5.61 -0.92
N THR A 64 -21.24 -5.23 0.34
CA THR A 64 -22.35 -4.43 0.89
C THR A 64 -22.11 -2.94 0.66
N GLU A 65 -23.17 -2.16 0.51
CA GLU A 65 -23.05 -0.70 0.54
C GLU A 65 -22.62 -0.25 1.95
N VAL A 66 -21.71 0.72 1.99
CA VAL A 66 -21.11 1.26 3.22
C VAL A 66 -21.41 2.75 3.27
N SER A 67 -21.55 3.30 4.48
CA SER A 67 -21.84 4.72 4.66
C SER A 67 -20.67 5.59 4.17
N GLU A 68 -20.97 6.83 3.77
CA GLU A 68 -19.94 7.80 3.37
C GLU A 68 -18.96 8.11 4.53
N GLU A 69 -19.47 8.10 5.77
CA GLU A 69 -18.66 8.31 6.97
C GLU A 69 -17.62 7.20 7.15
N ASP A 70 -18.04 5.94 6.99
CA ASP A 70 -17.16 4.78 7.08
C ASP A 70 -16.13 4.76 5.94
N ILE A 71 -16.55 5.12 4.72
CA ILE A 71 -15.63 5.26 3.58
C ILE A 71 -14.58 6.33 3.88
N CYS A 72 -14.98 7.48 4.42
CA CYS A 72 -14.04 8.54 4.81
C CYS A 72 -13.01 8.05 5.85
N ASN A 73 -13.46 7.29 6.85
CA ASN A 73 -12.57 6.69 7.85
C ASN A 73 -11.59 5.69 7.23
N ILE A 74 -12.06 4.85 6.29
CA ILE A 74 -11.21 3.91 5.55
C ILE A 74 -10.17 4.65 4.70
N LEU A 75 -10.57 5.72 4.02
CA LEU A 75 -9.67 6.56 3.22
C LEU A 75 -8.61 7.23 4.09
N HIS A 76 -8.99 7.73 5.26
CA HIS A 76 -8.04 8.30 6.21
C HIS A 76 -7.01 7.27 6.67
N LEU A 77 -7.46 6.05 6.99
CA LEU A 77 -6.57 4.95 7.34
C LEU A 77 -5.62 4.58 6.18
N CYS A 78 -6.11 4.59 4.94
CA CYS A 78 -5.27 4.37 3.75
C CYS A 78 -4.18 5.43 3.61
N THR A 79 -4.51 6.71 3.82
CA THR A 79 -3.52 7.80 3.81
C THR A 79 -2.44 7.58 4.87
N GLN A 80 -2.83 7.24 6.10
CA GLN A 80 -1.86 6.95 7.17
C GLN A 80 -0.92 5.79 6.81
N VAL A 81 -1.44 4.73 6.18
CA VAL A 81 -0.61 3.59 5.75
C VAL A 81 0.39 4.00 4.67
N ILE A 82 -0.02 4.85 3.73
CA ILE A 82 0.88 5.38 2.69
C ILE A 82 1.98 6.21 3.34
N GLU A 83 1.63 7.16 4.21
CA GLU A 83 2.59 8.01 4.92
C GLU A 83 3.60 7.19 5.73
N ILE A 84 3.14 6.17 6.48
CA ILE A 84 4.02 5.28 7.25
C ILE A 84 4.98 4.51 6.34
N SER A 85 4.53 4.11 5.15
CA SER A 85 5.38 3.40 4.20
C SER A 85 6.42 4.30 3.55
N GLU A 86 6.06 5.53 3.24
CA GLU A 86 7.00 6.54 2.74
C GLU A 86 8.03 6.88 3.82
N TYR A 87 7.58 7.09 5.05
CA TYR A 87 8.46 7.32 6.19
C TYR A 87 9.43 6.14 6.43
N ARG A 88 8.96 4.91 6.28
CA ARG A 88 9.83 3.71 6.35
C ARG A 88 10.92 3.73 5.28
N THR A 89 10.61 4.19 4.07
CA THR A 89 11.57 4.28 2.97
C THR A 89 12.63 5.34 3.27
N GLN A 90 12.20 6.51 3.75
CA GLN A 90 13.10 7.58 4.18
C GLN A 90 14.02 7.13 5.34
N LEU A 91 13.48 6.41 6.32
CA LEU A 91 14.28 5.84 7.41
C LEU A 91 15.30 4.82 6.92
N TYR A 92 14.96 4.03 5.90
CA TYR A 92 15.89 3.08 5.30
C TYR A 92 17.06 3.79 4.60
N GLU A 93 16.78 4.82 3.81
CA GLU A 93 17.81 5.66 3.19
C GLU A 93 18.68 6.36 4.23
N TYR A 94 18.06 6.89 5.30
CA TYR A 94 18.80 7.49 6.41
C TYR A 94 19.75 6.48 7.06
N LEU A 95 19.30 5.27 7.33
CA LEU A 95 20.11 4.20 7.90
C LEU A 95 21.26 3.80 6.96
N GLN A 96 21.00 3.75 5.65
CA GLN A 96 22.01 3.45 4.64
C GLN A 96 23.15 4.49 4.66
N ASN A 97 22.79 5.77 4.60
CA ASN A 97 23.73 6.88 4.64
C ASN A 97 24.53 6.90 5.95
N ARG A 98 23.86 6.63 7.08
CA ARG A 98 24.51 6.63 8.39
C ARG A 98 25.45 5.45 8.58
N MET A 99 25.09 4.27 8.08
CA MET A 99 25.93 3.07 8.17
C MET A 99 27.20 3.22 7.33
N MET A 100 27.08 3.76 6.12
CA MET A 100 28.23 4.06 5.26
C MET A 100 29.18 5.08 5.91
N ALA A 101 28.66 6.06 6.65
CA ALA A 101 29.47 7.04 7.36
C ALA A 101 30.18 6.48 8.62
N ILE A 102 29.56 5.54 9.34
CA ILE A 102 30.09 5.01 10.61
C ILE A 102 30.98 3.79 10.37
N ALA A 103 30.52 2.81 9.59
CA ALA A 103 31.17 1.54 9.39
C ALA A 103 31.20 1.16 7.90
N PRO A 104 31.97 1.89 7.06
CA PRO A 104 32.03 1.66 5.62
C PRO A 104 32.56 0.25 5.27
N ASN A 105 33.55 -0.25 6.01
CA ASN A 105 34.12 -1.58 5.75
C ASN A 105 33.09 -2.69 5.97
N VAL A 106 32.33 -2.61 7.07
CA VAL A 106 31.27 -3.58 7.38
C VAL A 106 30.15 -3.47 6.35
N THR A 107 29.76 -2.24 5.99
CA THR A 107 28.78 -1.98 4.93
C THR A 107 29.15 -2.66 3.61
N VAL A 108 30.39 -2.50 3.15
CA VAL A 108 30.85 -3.06 1.88
C VAL A 108 30.94 -4.59 1.94
N MET A 109 31.27 -5.17 3.10
CA MET A 109 31.42 -6.63 3.22
C MET A 109 30.10 -7.40 3.37
N VAL A 110 29.15 -6.89 4.17
CA VAL A 110 27.92 -7.63 4.52
C VAL A 110 26.62 -6.90 4.18
N GLY A 111 26.70 -5.66 3.69
CA GLY A 111 25.54 -4.81 3.40
C GLY A 111 25.04 -4.03 4.63
N GLU A 112 24.29 -2.96 4.38
CA GLU A 112 23.87 -1.99 5.40
C GLU A 112 22.91 -2.60 6.42
N LEU A 113 21.94 -3.40 5.94
CA LEU A 113 20.92 -4.00 6.81
C LEU A 113 21.52 -5.02 7.79
N VAL A 114 22.41 -5.88 7.30
CA VAL A 114 23.06 -6.91 8.13
C VAL A 114 24.05 -6.26 9.09
N GLY A 115 24.85 -5.31 8.60
CA GLY A 115 25.75 -4.51 9.45
C GLY A 115 25.00 -3.79 10.58
N ALA A 116 23.86 -3.16 10.27
CA ALA A 116 23.01 -2.51 11.27
C ALA A 116 22.51 -3.48 12.35
N ARG A 117 22.07 -4.68 11.94
CA ARG A 117 21.60 -5.70 12.88
C ARG A 117 22.70 -6.23 13.78
N LEU A 118 23.92 -6.40 13.25
CA LEU A 118 25.07 -6.82 14.06
C LEU A 118 25.42 -5.77 15.12
N ILE A 119 25.42 -4.49 14.75
CA ILE A 119 25.69 -3.40 15.70
C ILE A 119 24.57 -3.28 16.74
N ALA A 120 23.30 -3.47 16.35
CA ALA A 120 22.17 -3.40 17.28
C ALA A 120 22.13 -4.56 18.29
N HIS A 121 22.73 -5.69 17.96
CA HIS A 121 22.76 -6.88 18.83
C HIS A 121 24.02 -6.91 19.73
N ALA A 122 25.11 -6.25 19.32
CA ALA A 122 26.34 -6.13 20.09
C ALA A 122 26.18 -5.21 21.32
#